data_AF-A0A4D9DC35-F1
#
_entry.id   AF-A0A4D9DC35-F1
#
_cell.length_a   1.000
_cell.length_b   1.000
_cell.length_c   1.000
_cell.angle_alpha   90.00
_cell.angle_beta   90.00
_cell.angle_gamma   90.00
#
_symmetry.space_group_name_H-M   'P 1'
#
loop_
_entity.id
_entity.type
_entity.pdbx_description
1 polymer ?
#
loop_
_entity_poly.entity_id
_entity_poly.type
_entity_poly.pdbx_seq_one_letter_code
_entity_poly.pdbx_strand_id
1 'polypeptide(L)'
;MRRFLQIQILRIFRTVGSILTREEIGLASLGASDEEVKKLAACYWHSVEFGLCRQHAAGTELSQEQGNGTASSIKAYGAGLLSSFGELEYACGGEEGKEGGPTFLPWDPEVAAVQSYPITTYQPVYFVAESLLDAKEKMRKYCEKKMSRPFYARYMPEVQSIWVDRAVRVGKKVG
;
A
#
# COMPACT_ATOMS: atom_id res chain seq x y z
N MET A 1 -14.00 8.84 -14.10
CA MET A 1 -12.80 8.50 -13.29
C MET A 1 -13.08 8.27 -11.81
N ARG A 2 -13.75 9.17 -11.06
CA ARG A 2 -14.03 8.99 -9.61
C ARG A 2 -14.67 7.64 -9.24
N ARG A 3 -15.74 7.22 -9.92
CA ARG A 3 -16.34 5.89 -9.71
C ARG A 3 -15.44 4.74 -10.17
N PHE A 4 -14.60 4.92 -11.17
CA PHE A 4 -13.75 3.84 -11.67
C PHE A 4 -12.60 3.57 -10.71
N LEU A 5 -11.99 4.61 -10.14
CA LEU A 5 -10.97 4.49 -9.09
C LEU A 5 -11.57 3.95 -7.79
N GLN A 6 -12.73 4.48 -7.37
CA GLN A 6 -13.41 4.03 -6.15
C GLN A 6 -13.96 2.60 -6.29
N ILE A 7 -14.45 2.21 -7.47
CA ILE A 7 -14.88 0.83 -7.78
C ILE A 7 -13.68 -0.11 -7.97
N GLN A 8 -12.53 0.35 -8.47
CA GLN A 8 -11.29 -0.44 -8.52
C GLN A 8 -10.75 -0.69 -7.10
N ILE A 9 -10.66 0.36 -6.28
CA ILE A 9 -10.37 0.26 -4.84
C ILE A 9 -11.37 -0.69 -4.16
N LEU A 10 -12.66 -0.65 -4.55
CA LEU A 10 -13.70 -1.53 -4.02
C LEU A 10 -13.65 -2.98 -4.56
N ARG A 11 -13.29 -3.20 -5.83
CA ARG A 11 -13.28 -4.52 -6.47
C ARG A 11 -12.05 -5.32 -6.14
N ILE A 12 -10.94 -4.67 -5.80
CA ILE A 12 -9.75 -5.36 -5.30
C ILE A 12 -10.03 -5.98 -3.91
N PHE A 13 -11.19 -5.74 -3.22
CA PHE A 13 -11.49 -6.11 -1.80
C PHE A 13 -11.56 -7.62 -1.55
N ARG A 14 -11.31 -8.42 -2.59
CA ARG A 14 -11.66 -9.81 -2.60
C ARG A 14 -10.49 -10.79 -2.69
N THR A 15 -9.25 -10.39 -3.01
CA THR A 15 -8.27 -11.40 -3.49
C THR A 15 -6.79 -11.26 -3.10
N VAL A 16 -6.34 -10.33 -2.27
CA VAL A 16 -4.91 -10.33 -1.87
C VAL A 16 -4.68 -9.98 -0.41
N GLY A 17 -3.91 -10.84 0.26
CA GLY A 17 -3.73 -10.97 1.71
C GLY A 17 -2.88 -9.89 2.39
N SER A 18 -3.16 -8.62 2.14
CA SER A 18 -2.62 -7.49 2.91
C SER A 18 -3.77 -6.60 3.38
N ILE A 19 -4.66 -7.20 4.18
CA ILE A 19 -5.90 -6.59 4.71
C ILE A 19 -5.61 -5.31 5.52
N LEU A 20 -4.43 -5.23 6.12
CA LEU A 20 -4.12 -4.25 7.16
C LEU A 20 -3.93 -2.81 6.66
N THR A 21 -3.09 -2.56 5.66
CA THR A 21 -2.86 -1.20 5.12
C THR A 21 -4.02 -0.72 4.26
N ARG A 22 -4.66 -1.67 3.59
CA ARG A 22 -5.72 -1.39 2.64
C ARG A 22 -7.02 -0.93 3.28
N GLU A 23 -7.38 -1.51 4.43
CA GLU A 23 -8.54 -1.07 5.20
C GLU A 23 -8.40 0.41 5.59
N GLU A 24 -7.22 0.82 6.07
CA GLU A 24 -6.95 2.21 6.46
C GLU A 24 -7.10 3.18 5.28
N ILE A 25 -6.55 2.82 4.10
CA ILE A 25 -6.67 3.61 2.87
C ILE A 25 -8.14 3.70 2.44
N GLY A 26 -8.85 2.58 2.46
CA GLY A 26 -10.26 2.51 2.07
C GLY A 26 -11.15 3.38 2.96
N LEU A 27 -11.01 3.26 4.28
CA LEU A 27 -11.77 4.05 5.24
C LEU A 27 -11.45 5.54 5.18
N ALA A 28 -10.18 5.89 4.96
CA ALA A 28 -9.77 7.28 4.90
C ALA A 28 -10.18 7.98 3.59
N SER A 29 -10.42 7.22 2.51
CA SER A 29 -10.97 7.77 1.26
C SER A 29 -12.42 8.25 1.38
N LEU A 30 -13.14 7.85 2.45
CA LEU A 30 -14.53 8.22 2.66
C LEU A 30 -14.64 9.69 3.09
N GLY A 31 -15.11 10.53 2.15
CA GLY A 31 -15.24 11.97 2.38
C GLY A 31 -13.97 12.77 2.08
N ALA A 32 -12.92 12.13 1.57
CA ALA A 32 -11.69 12.78 1.14
C ALA A 32 -11.90 13.62 -0.14
N SER A 33 -11.18 14.72 -0.24
CA SER A 33 -11.05 15.53 -1.46
C SER A 33 -10.33 14.75 -2.57
N ASP A 34 -10.43 15.22 -3.82
CA ASP A 34 -9.74 14.59 -4.95
C ASP A 34 -8.22 14.56 -4.79
N GLU A 35 -7.64 15.56 -4.12
CA GLU A 35 -6.20 15.62 -3.85
C GLU A 35 -5.79 14.57 -2.82
N GLU A 36 -6.56 14.41 -1.76
CA GLU A 36 -6.35 13.37 -0.75
C GLU A 36 -6.53 11.96 -1.35
N VAL A 37 -7.51 11.78 -2.24
CA VAL A 37 -7.70 10.51 -2.96
C VAL A 37 -6.50 10.18 -3.85
N LYS A 38 -5.91 11.16 -4.53
CA LYS A 38 -4.68 10.95 -5.32
C LYS A 38 -3.51 10.53 -4.44
N LYS A 39 -3.32 11.20 -3.29
CA LYS A 39 -2.29 10.84 -2.30
C LYS A 39 -2.49 9.44 -1.76
N LEU A 40 -3.72 9.08 -1.42
CA LEU A 40 -4.09 7.73 -1.00
C LEU A 40 -3.83 6.67 -2.08
N ALA A 41 -4.12 6.99 -3.34
CA ALA A 41 -3.83 6.11 -4.47
C ALA A 41 -2.33 5.88 -4.66
N ALA A 42 -1.51 6.92 -4.47
CA ALA A 42 -0.06 6.79 -4.50
C ALA A 42 0.46 5.92 -3.33
N CYS A 43 -0.03 6.14 -2.10
CA CYS A 43 0.28 5.25 -0.97
C CYS A 43 -0.13 3.80 -1.24
N TYR A 44 -1.31 3.59 -1.84
CA TYR A 44 -1.76 2.25 -2.22
C TYR A 44 -0.81 1.60 -3.24
N TRP A 45 -0.41 2.34 -4.28
CA TRP A 45 0.50 1.85 -5.31
C TRP A 45 1.85 1.43 -4.72
N HIS A 46 2.45 2.30 -3.91
CA HIS A 46 3.75 2.08 -3.30
C HIS A 46 3.75 1.08 -2.12
N SER A 47 2.59 0.58 -1.71
CA SER A 47 2.47 -0.42 -0.65
C SER A 47 1.75 -1.68 -1.12
N VAL A 48 0.43 -1.62 -1.33
CA VAL A 48 -0.38 -2.80 -1.65
C VAL A 48 -0.04 -3.35 -3.03
N GLU A 49 0.31 -2.50 -3.99
CA GLU A 49 0.60 -2.93 -5.36
C GLU A 49 2.07 -3.31 -5.56
N PHE A 50 3.01 -2.46 -5.12
CA PHE A 50 4.45 -2.62 -5.34
C PHE A 50 5.29 -2.53 -4.05
N GLY A 51 4.72 -2.80 -2.89
CA GLY A 51 5.43 -2.72 -1.61
C GLY A 51 6.37 -3.90 -1.33
N LEU A 52 7.44 -3.58 -0.62
CA LEU A 52 8.45 -4.52 -0.13
C LEU A 52 8.51 -4.50 1.40
N CYS A 53 8.91 -5.60 2.03
CA CYS A 53 9.05 -5.70 3.47
C CYS A 53 10.41 -6.29 3.84
N ARG A 54 11.03 -5.78 4.91
CA ARG A 54 12.19 -6.43 5.52
C ARG A 54 11.74 -7.71 6.20
N GLN A 55 12.47 -8.80 5.96
CA GLN A 55 12.34 -10.02 6.74
C GLN A 55 13.41 -10.04 7.82
N HIS A 56 13.01 -9.69 9.04
CA HIS A 56 13.83 -9.91 10.23
C HIS A 56 13.88 -11.42 10.49
N ALA A 57 15.08 -11.99 10.58
CA ALA A 57 15.28 -13.42 10.79
C ALA A 57 14.79 -13.85 12.17
N ALA A 58 13.50 -14.18 12.27
CA ALA A 58 12.91 -14.82 13.43
C ALA A 58 12.89 -16.35 13.20
N GLY A 59 13.98 -17.03 13.57
CA GLY A 59 13.94 -18.41 14.06
C GLY A 59 13.38 -19.52 13.16
N THR A 60 13.41 -19.40 11.83
CA THR A 60 13.08 -20.55 10.96
C THR A 60 14.35 -21.17 10.39
N GLU A 61 14.87 -22.16 11.10
CA GLU A 61 15.61 -23.25 10.47
C GLU A 61 14.65 -23.93 9.50
N LEU A 62 14.71 -23.57 8.21
CA LEU A 62 14.20 -24.31 7.05
C LEU A 62 14.26 -23.39 5.82
N SER A 63 15.43 -22.82 5.54
CA SER A 63 15.77 -22.20 4.25
C SER A 63 17.30 -22.17 4.13
N GLN A 64 17.92 -23.36 4.05
CA GLN A 64 19.22 -23.46 3.41
C GLN A 64 18.99 -23.38 1.90
N GLU A 65 18.89 -22.17 1.37
CA GLU A 65 19.21 -21.92 -0.03
C GLU A 65 20.22 -20.78 -0.10
N GLN A 66 21.26 -21.04 -0.88
CA GLN A 66 22.51 -20.30 -0.95
C GLN A 66 22.29 -18.84 -1.37
N GLY A 67 22.64 -17.92 -0.48
CA GLY A 67 22.80 -16.51 -0.80
C GLY A 67 23.63 -15.84 0.29
N ASN A 68 24.88 -15.50 -0.05
CA ASN A 68 25.65 -14.35 0.43
C ASN A 68 25.10 -13.66 1.70
N GLY A 69 25.82 -13.81 2.82
CA GLY A 69 25.39 -13.41 4.15
C GLY A 69 25.21 -11.92 4.42
N THR A 70 24.52 -11.66 5.53
CA THR A 70 24.47 -10.38 6.26
C THR A 70 23.83 -9.21 5.50
N ALA A 71 22.56 -9.37 5.10
CA ALA A 71 21.68 -8.24 4.83
C ALA A 71 20.24 -8.65 5.18
N SER A 72 19.48 -7.75 5.82
CA SER A 72 18.04 -7.92 6.01
C SER A 72 17.40 -8.26 4.65
N SER A 73 17.00 -9.52 4.42
CA SER A 73 16.48 -9.92 3.11
C SER A 73 15.16 -9.19 2.85
N ILE A 74 15.12 -8.40 1.78
CA ILE A 74 13.91 -7.71 1.35
C ILE A 74 13.03 -8.72 0.62
N LYS A 75 11.73 -8.74 0.92
CA LYS A 75 10.73 -9.60 0.27
C LYS A 75 9.60 -8.76 -0.28
N ALA A 76 9.09 -9.15 -1.44
CA ALA A 76 7.89 -8.56 -2.00
C ALA A 76 6.63 -9.03 -1.26
N TYR A 77 5.70 -8.10 -1.05
CA TYR A 77 4.34 -8.41 -0.65
C TYR A 77 3.30 -7.73 -1.56
N GLY A 78 3.73 -6.79 -2.40
CA GLY A 78 2.87 -6.10 -3.35
C GLY A 78 2.25 -7.05 -4.38
N ALA A 79 0.96 -6.88 -4.66
CA ALA A 79 0.23 -7.73 -5.59
C ALA A 79 0.79 -7.68 -7.03
N GLY A 80 1.20 -6.49 -7.49
CA GLY A 80 1.82 -6.28 -8.79
C GLY A 80 3.13 -7.08 -8.92
N LEU A 81 3.98 -7.00 -7.90
CA LEU A 81 5.24 -7.77 -7.83
C LEU A 81 4.98 -9.28 -7.83
N LEU A 82 4.07 -9.75 -6.98
CA LEU A 82 3.78 -11.19 -6.85
C LEU A 82 3.11 -11.79 -8.10
N SER A 83 2.54 -10.96 -8.96
CA SER A 83 1.91 -11.37 -10.23
C SER A 83 2.82 -11.21 -11.46
N SER A 84 3.98 -10.56 -11.31
CA SER A 84 4.89 -10.23 -12.40
C SER A 84 6.29 -10.78 -12.10
N PHE A 85 6.63 -11.91 -12.72
CA PHE A 85 7.92 -12.58 -12.48
C PHE A 85 9.12 -11.67 -12.77
N GLY A 86 9.15 -11.00 -13.92
CA GLY A 86 10.27 -10.13 -14.28
C GLY A 86 10.42 -8.91 -13.36
N GLU A 87 9.31 -8.36 -12.86
CA GLU A 87 9.37 -7.23 -11.93
C GLU A 87 9.74 -7.67 -10.51
N LEU A 88 9.35 -8.88 -10.10
CA LEU A 88 9.79 -9.48 -8.84
C LEU A 88 11.30 -9.72 -8.83
N GLU A 89 11.86 -10.26 -9.92
CA GLU A 89 13.31 -10.43 -10.07
C GLU A 89 14.03 -9.08 -10.06
N TYR A 90 13.49 -8.08 -10.77
CA TYR A 90 14.05 -6.73 -10.76
C TYR A 90 14.04 -6.10 -9.35
N ALA A 91 12.92 -6.21 -8.62
CA ALA A 91 12.74 -5.58 -7.32
C ALA A 91 13.45 -6.31 -6.16
N CYS A 92 13.59 -7.64 -6.22
CA CYS A 92 14.20 -8.43 -5.13
C CYS A 92 15.61 -8.94 -5.45
N GLY A 93 15.97 -9.05 -6.73
CA GLY A 93 17.27 -9.53 -7.22
C GLY A 93 18.15 -8.43 -7.81
N GLY A 94 17.62 -7.23 -8.01
CA GLY A 94 18.39 -6.08 -8.47
C GLY A 94 19.43 -5.62 -7.45
N GLU A 95 20.62 -5.24 -7.94
CA GLU A 95 21.64 -4.59 -7.11
C GLU A 95 21.24 -3.12 -6.89
N GLU A 96 21.00 -2.75 -5.63
CA GLU A 96 20.74 -1.36 -5.24
C GLU A 96 21.92 -0.46 -5.66
N GLY A 97 21.62 0.65 -6.34
CA GLY A 97 22.64 1.63 -6.74
C GLY A 97 23.42 1.30 -8.02
N LYS A 98 23.10 0.18 -8.70
CA LYS A 98 23.58 -0.06 -10.07
C LYS A 98 22.90 0.89 -11.04
N GLU A 99 23.61 1.33 -12.07
CA GLU A 99 23.04 2.14 -13.15
C GLU A 99 21.87 1.38 -13.81
N GLY A 100 20.64 1.93 -13.68
CA GLY A 100 19.41 1.29 -14.15
C GLY A 100 18.76 0.29 -13.18
N GLY A 101 19.26 0.16 -11.94
CA GLY A 101 18.66 -0.66 -10.89
C GLY A 101 17.58 0.07 -10.06
N PRO A 102 16.81 -0.66 -9.24
CA PRO A 102 15.80 -0.07 -8.36
C PRO A 102 16.42 0.76 -7.23
N THR A 103 15.72 1.81 -6.82
CA THR A 103 16.01 2.55 -5.59
C THR A 103 15.09 2.09 -4.48
N PHE A 104 15.63 1.79 -3.30
CA PHE A 104 14.84 1.40 -2.13
C PHE A 104 14.76 2.55 -1.13
N LEU A 105 13.54 2.91 -0.74
CA LEU A 105 13.29 3.92 0.30
C LEU A 105 12.57 3.28 1.49
N PRO A 106 12.81 3.75 2.72
CA PRO A 106 12.00 3.31 3.86
C PRO A 106 10.54 3.72 3.68
N TRP A 107 9.61 2.85 4.06
CA TRP A 107 8.18 3.18 4.00
C TRP A 107 7.85 4.37 4.89
N ASP A 108 7.47 5.46 4.22
CA ASP A 108 6.91 6.68 4.78
C ASP A 108 5.70 7.11 3.91
N PRO A 109 4.48 7.05 4.44
CA PRO A 109 3.29 7.46 3.71
C PRO A 109 3.31 8.93 3.24
N GLU A 110 3.99 9.83 3.94
CA GLU A 110 4.07 11.24 3.52
C GLU A 110 4.90 11.39 2.24
N VAL A 111 5.98 10.61 2.12
CA VAL A 111 6.84 10.58 0.94
C VAL A 111 6.16 9.80 -0.19
N ALA A 112 5.61 8.62 0.12
CA ALA A 112 4.92 7.77 -0.86
C ALA A 112 3.70 8.47 -1.48
N ALA A 113 2.98 9.29 -0.71
CA ALA A 113 1.82 10.04 -1.18
C ALA A 113 2.10 11.03 -2.33
N VAL A 114 3.35 11.49 -2.45
CA VAL A 114 3.78 12.47 -3.46
C VAL A 114 4.79 11.89 -4.46
N GLN A 115 5.22 10.64 -4.27
CA GLN A 115 6.15 9.97 -5.16
C GLN A 115 5.47 9.58 -6.47
N SER A 116 5.95 10.14 -7.59
CA SER A 116 5.49 9.76 -8.93
C SER A 116 5.91 8.34 -9.29
N TYR A 117 5.07 7.63 -10.03
CA TYR A 117 5.30 6.25 -10.43
C TYR A 117 4.86 6.01 -11.88
N PRO A 118 5.63 5.24 -12.68
CA PRO A 118 5.20 4.82 -14.01
C PRO A 118 4.19 3.67 -13.93
N ILE A 119 3.25 3.63 -14.87
CA ILE A 119 2.23 2.56 -14.92
C ILE A 119 2.67 1.40 -15.82
N THR A 120 3.51 1.66 -16.83
CA THR A 120 3.80 0.71 -17.93
C THR A 120 5.22 0.15 -17.90
N THR A 121 6.08 0.63 -17.00
CA THR A 121 7.48 0.20 -16.87
C THR A 121 7.74 -0.25 -15.43
N TYR A 122 8.86 -0.94 -15.20
CA TYR A 122 9.28 -1.29 -13.85
C TYR A 122 9.43 -0.05 -12.98
N GLN A 123 9.10 -0.20 -11.70
CA GLN A 123 9.14 0.94 -10.78
C GLN A 123 10.59 1.34 -10.52
N PRO A 124 10.94 2.64 -10.67
CA PRO A 124 12.27 3.11 -10.36
C PRO A 124 12.54 3.17 -8.85
N VAL A 125 11.47 3.27 -8.06
CA VAL A 125 11.50 3.42 -6.60
C VAL A 125 10.55 2.43 -5.98
N TYR A 126 11.03 1.70 -4.97
CA TYR A 126 10.23 0.81 -4.14
C TYR A 126 10.33 1.24 -2.69
N PHE A 127 9.21 1.16 -1.96
CA PHE A 127 9.20 1.43 -0.53
C PHE A 127 9.27 0.13 0.28
N VAL A 128 10.16 0.11 1.26
CA VAL A 128 10.46 -1.02 2.12
C VAL A 128 9.90 -0.76 3.51
N ALA A 129 8.88 -1.54 3.88
CA ALA A 129 8.34 -1.58 5.23
C ALA A 129 9.25 -2.39 6.17
N GLU A 130 9.36 -1.99 7.43
CA GLU A 130 10.06 -2.79 8.44
C GLU A 130 9.26 -4.04 8.82
N SER A 131 7.93 -3.91 8.86
CA SER A 131 6.98 -5.00 8.98
C SER A 131 5.63 -4.55 8.42
N LEU A 132 4.75 -5.50 8.09
CA LEU A 132 3.38 -5.16 7.66
C LEU A 132 2.60 -4.42 8.77
N LEU A 133 2.91 -4.70 10.03
CA LEU A 133 2.31 -4.01 11.17
C LEU A 133 2.79 -2.55 11.28
N ASP A 134 4.09 -2.31 11.13
CA ASP A 134 4.66 -0.95 11.08
C ASP A 134 4.07 -0.15 9.91
N ALA A 135 3.97 -0.77 8.72
CA ALA A 135 3.37 -0.14 7.55
C ALA A 135 1.91 0.27 7.80
N LYS A 136 1.12 -0.61 8.45
CA LYS A 136 -0.25 -0.31 8.86
C LYS A 136 -0.29 0.89 9.81
N GLU A 137 0.51 0.85 10.87
CA GLU A 137 0.48 1.89 11.89
C GLU A 137 0.90 3.26 11.34
N LYS A 138 1.94 3.30 10.51
CA LYS A 138 2.35 4.51 9.80
C LYS A 138 1.26 5.04 8.89
N MET A 139 0.61 4.16 8.11
CA MET A 139 -0.49 4.57 7.23
C MET A 139 -1.66 5.15 8.04
N ARG A 140 -2.04 4.49 9.14
CA ARG A 140 -3.09 4.99 10.05
C ARG A 140 -2.74 6.38 10.60
N LYS A 141 -1.52 6.57 11.12
CA LYS A 141 -1.04 7.86 11.64
C LYS A 141 -1.04 8.94 10.56
N TYR A 142 -0.65 8.61 9.33
CA TYR A 142 -0.74 9.52 8.19
C TYR A 142 -2.19 9.93 7.93
N CYS A 143 -3.11 8.95 7.91
CA CYS A 143 -4.53 9.21 7.69
C CYS A 143 -5.13 10.12 8.76
N GLU A 144 -4.80 9.89 10.03
CA GLU A 144 -5.28 10.70 11.16
C GLU A 144 -4.73 12.13 11.12
N LYS A 145 -3.49 12.33 10.63
CA LYS A 145 -2.83 13.64 10.62
C LYS A 145 -3.12 14.49 9.38
N LYS A 146 -3.20 13.87 8.20
CA LYS A 146 -3.16 14.57 6.91
C LYS A 146 -4.48 14.58 6.16
N MET A 147 -5.46 13.78 6.58
CA MET A 147 -6.76 13.76 5.93
C MET A 147 -7.83 14.45 6.77
N SER A 148 -8.57 15.32 6.09
CA SER A 148 -9.79 15.91 6.64
C SER A 148 -10.87 14.84 6.68
N ARG A 149 -11.07 14.21 7.85
CA ARG A 149 -12.16 13.25 8.04
C ARG A 149 -13.36 13.99 8.65
N PRO A 150 -14.42 14.26 7.87
CA PRO A 150 -15.60 14.90 8.43
C PRO A 150 -16.36 14.01 9.40
N PHE A 151 -16.06 12.70 9.42
CA PHE A 151 -16.65 11.65 10.27
C PHE A 151 -15.67 10.49 10.49
N TYR A 152 -15.81 9.78 11.61
CA TYR A 152 -15.15 8.51 11.86
C TYR A 152 -15.93 7.38 11.17
N ALA A 153 -15.22 6.48 10.51
CA ALA A 153 -15.79 5.31 9.84
C ALA A 153 -15.10 4.04 10.32
N ARG A 154 -15.88 3.01 10.64
CA ARG A 154 -15.41 1.68 11.04
C ARG A 154 -16.10 0.62 10.19
N TYR A 155 -15.33 -0.32 9.67
CA TYR A 155 -15.89 -1.49 9.00
C TYR A 155 -16.43 -2.49 10.03
N MET A 156 -17.65 -2.97 9.81
CA MET A 156 -18.30 -4.02 10.62
C MET A 156 -18.37 -5.29 9.78
N PRO A 157 -17.45 -6.26 9.99
CA PRO A 157 -17.37 -7.46 9.16
C PRO A 157 -18.61 -8.36 9.27
N GLU A 158 -19.28 -8.36 10.44
CA GLU A 158 -20.43 -9.22 10.73
C GLU A 158 -21.65 -8.90 9.85
N VAL A 159 -21.76 -7.63 9.44
CA VAL A 159 -22.89 -7.11 8.64
C VAL A 159 -22.43 -6.51 7.31
N GLN A 160 -21.16 -6.70 6.96
CA GLN A 160 -20.53 -6.18 5.74
C GLN A 160 -20.84 -4.71 5.46
N SER A 161 -20.92 -3.90 6.52
CA SER A 161 -21.37 -2.51 6.45
C SER A 161 -20.36 -1.58 7.12
N ILE A 162 -20.42 -0.29 6.76
CA ILE A 162 -19.57 0.75 7.36
C ILE A 162 -20.42 1.54 8.36
N TRP A 163 -20.00 1.51 9.62
CA TRP A 163 -20.56 2.38 10.64
C TRP A 163 -19.86 3.74 10.59
N VAL A 164 -20.65 4.80 10.71
CA VAL A 164 -20.15 6.18 10.79
C VAL A 164 -20.66 6.83 12.07
N ASP A 165 -19.81 7.63 12.72
CA ASP A 165 -20.12 8.27 14.01
C ASP A 165 -21.10 9.45 13.94
N ARG A 166 -21.46 9.86 12.72
CA ARG A 166 -22.43 10.93 12.45
C ARG A 166 -23.13 10.71 11.11
N ALA A 167 -24.29 11.33 10.97
CA ALA A 167 -25.06 11.29 9.74
C ALA A 167 -24.28 11.94 8.58
N VAL A 168 -23.91 11.13 7.59
CA VAL A 168 -23.27 11.60 6.36
C VAL A 168 -24.35 11.92 5.33
N ARG A 169 -24.46 13.18 4.92
CA ARG A 169 -25.34 13.56 3.80
C ARG A 169 -24.71 13.09 2.49
N VAL A 170 -25.19 11.98 1.95
CA VAL A 170 -24.86 11.57 0.58
C VAL A 170 -25.54 12.56 -0.36
N GLY A 171 -24.75 13.42 -1.02
CA GLY A 171 -25.29 14.38 -1.99
C GLY A 171 -26.16 13.68 -3.03
N LYS A 172 -27.37 14.20 -3.26
CA LYS A 172 -28.29 13.69 -4.29
C LYS A 172 -27.54 13.60 -5.63
N LYS A 173 -27.62 12.44 -6.30
CA LYS A 173 -27.23 12.36 -7.71
C LYS A 173 -28.07 13.39 -8.47
N VAL A 174 -27.42 14.42 -9.01
CA VAL A 174 -28.00 15.20 -10.09
C VAL A 174 -28.07 14.26 -11.29
N GLY A 175 -29.28 14.07 -11.82
CA GLY A 175 -29.61 13.13 -12.89
C GLY A 175 -28.91 13.44 -14.19
#